data_AF-A0AA47A7V2-F1
#
_entry.id   AF-A0AA47A7V2-F1
#
_cell.length_a   1.000
_cell.length_b   1.000
_cell.length_c   1.000
_cell.angle_alpha   90.00
_cell.angle_beta   90.00
_cell.angle_gamma   90.00
#
_symmetry.space_group_name_H-M   'P 1'
#
loop_
_entity.id
_entity.type
_entity.pdbx_description
1 polymer ?
#
loop_
_entity_poly.entity_id
_entity_poly.type
_entity_poly.pdbx_seq_one_letter_code
_entity_poly.pdbx_strand_id
1 'polypeptide(L)' 'MCDQIKDLYNSFGGAMSPLGFPSSAAQAYGTDGLRQSFTGGAIVWTPTTGTYIE' A
#
# COMPACT_ATOMS: atom_id res chain seq x y z
N MET A 1 11.79 -5.47 -0.10
CA MET A 1 11.16 -4.25 0.47
C MET A 1 9.91 -3.82 -0.31
N CYS A 2 9.82 -3.96 -1.64
CA CYS A 2 8.56 -3.72 -2.38
C CYS A 2 7.44 -4.73 -2.08
N ASP A 3 7.75 -5.81 -1.36
CA ASP A 3 6.86 -6.95 -1.17
C ASP A 3 5.81 -6.70 -0.09
N GLN A 4 6.08 -5.88 0.93
CA GLN A 4 5.16 -5.69 2.07
C GLN A 4 3.83 -5.02 1.66
N ILE A 5 3.87 -3.98 0.82
CA ILE A 5 2.64 -3.34 0.33
C ILE A 5 1.87 -4.29 -0.58
N LYS A 6 2.58 -5.05 -1.42
CA LYS A 6 1.95 -5.98 -2.36
C LYS A 6 1.32 -7.18 -1.66
N ASP A 7 1.97 -7.69 -0.63
CA ASP A 7 1.48 -8.80 0.19
C ASP A 7 0.24 -8.38 0.98
N LEU A 8 0.28 -7.19 1.61
CA LEU A 8 -0.90 -6.63 2.27
C LEU A 8 -2.03 -6.38 1.27
N TYR A 9 -1.73 -5.77 0.12
CA TYR A 9 -2.72 -5.55 -0.93
C TYR A 9 -3.37 -6.86 -1.38
N ASN A 10 -2.60 -7.92 -1.60
CA ASN A 10 -3.13 -9.25 -1.91
C ASN A 10 -3.93 -9.84 -0.75
N SER A 11 -3.47 -9.68 0.49
CA SER A 11 -4.17 -10.14 1.70
C SER A 11 -5.54 -9.48 1.87
N PHE A 12 -5.68 -8.22 1.48
CA PHE A 12 -6.95 -7.49 1.46
C PHE A 12 -7.86 -7.88 0.28
N GLY A 13 -7.42 -8.72 -0.66
CA GLY A 13 -8.20 -9.10 -1.85
C GLY A 13 -7.80 -8.33 -3.12
N GLY A 14 -6.68 -7.61 -3.09
CA GLY A 14 -6.09 -6.94 -4.23
C GLY A 14 -7.06 -5.97 -4.92
N ALA A 15 -7.21 -6.13 -6.23
CA ALA A 15 -8.07 -5.25 -7.03
C ALA A 15 -9.58 -5.47 -6.78
N MET A 16 -9.95 -6.56 -6.10
CA MET A 16 -11.33 -6.83 -5.67
C MET A 16 -11.62 -6.23 -4.29
N SER A 17 -10.60 -5.74 -3.59
CA SER A 17 -10.74 -5.01 -2.34
C SER A 17 -11.31 -3.61 -2.59
N PRO A 18 -11.95 -2.94 -1.60
CA PRO A 18 -12.45 -1.56 -1.76
C PRO A 18 -11.37 -0.53 -2.17
N LEU A 19 -10.09 -0.87 -2.01
CA LEU A 19 -8.95 -0.11 -2.56
C LEU A 19 -8.94 -0.03 -4.10
N GLY A 20 -9.45 -1.05 -4.79
CA GLY A 20 -9.42 -1.13 -6.25
C GLY A 20 -8.01 -1.24 -6.83
N PHE A 21 -7.82 -0.78 -8.07
CA PHE A 21 -6.56 -0.93 -8.78
C PHE A 21 -5.46 0.02 -8.27
N PRO A 22 -4.18 -0.37 -8.35
CA PRO A 22 -3.07 0.52 -8.08
C PRO A 22 -3.05 1.64 -9.12
N SER A 23 -3.19 2.87 -8.66
CA SER A 23 -3.12 4.07 -9.49
C SER A 23 -1.66 4.49 -9.70
N SER A 24 -0.78 4.18 -8.74
CA SER A 24 0.66 4.40 -8.86
C SER A 24 1.46 3.25 -8.26
N ALA A 25 2.74 3.16 -8.60
CA ALA A 25 3.66 2.22 -7.97
C ALA A 25 3.97 2.66 -6.53
N ALA A 26 4.39 1.72 -5.66
CA ALA A 26 4.89 2.06 -4.33
C ALA A 26 6.08 3.01 -4.43
N GLN A 27 5.97 4.16 -3.78
CA GLN A 27 7.01 5.18 -3.69
C GLN A 27 7.54 5.25 -2.27
N ALA A 28 8.77 5.71 -2.06
CA ALA A 28 9.29 5.94 -0.72
C ALA A 28 8.44 6.98 0.02
N TYR A 29 8.12 6.68 1.28
CA TYR A 29 7.33 7.52 2.16
C TYR A 29 8.05 7.72 3.49
N GLY A 30 8.58 8.91 3.73
CA GLY A 30 9.45 9.18 4.88
C GLY A 30 10.83 8.52 4.73
N THR A 31 11.46 8.15 5.86
CA THR A 31 12.83 7.61 5.88
C THR A 31 12.91 6.15 5.43
N ASP A 32 11.97 5.31 5.88
CA ASP A 32 11.94 3.87 5.59
C ASP A 32 10.53 3.36 5.25
N GLY A 33 9.57 4.25 5.03
CA GLY A 33 8.22 3.86 4.62
C GLY A 33 8.06 3.75 3.11
N LEU A 34 6.94 3.18 2.69
CA LEU A 34 6.48 3.09 1.33
C LEU A 34 5.02 3.57 1.27
N ARG A 35 4.63 4.23 0.19
CA ARG A 35 3.24 4.65 -0.05
C ARG A 35 2.85 4.28 -1.46
N GLN A 36 1.68 3.67 -1.61
CA GLN A 36 1.13 3.32 -2.90
C GLN A 36 -0.29 3.85 -3.02
N SER A 37 -0.55 4.60 -4.07
CA SER A 37 -1.87 5.18 -4.36
C SER A 37 -2.73 4.17 -5.13
N PHE A 38 -3.98 4.02 -4.74
CA PHE A 38 -4.98 3.18 -5.39
C PHE A 38 -6.21 4.01 -5.78
N THR A 39 -7.07 3.46 -6.63
CA THR A 39 -8.27 4.16 -7.09
C THR A 39 -9.27 4.45 -5.96
N GLY A 40 -9.31 3.59 -4.94
CA GLY A 40 -10.21 3.70 -3.78
C GLY A 40 -9.56 4.23 -2.50
N GLY A 41 -8.28 4.62 -2.52
CA GLY A 41 -7.56 5.10 -1.33
C GLY A 41 -6.04 5.04 -1.50
N ALA A 42 -5.28 5.18 -0.43
CA ALA A 42 -3.83 4.97 -0.46
C ALA A 42 -3.40 3.96 0.61
N ILE A 43 -2.48 3.06 0.28
CA ILE A 43 -1.84 2.21 1.28
C ILE A 43 -0.50 2.83 1.63
N VAL A 44 -0.29 3.05 2.92
CA VAL A 44 1.00 3.49 3.46
C VAL A 44 1.56 2.37 4.33
N TRP A 45 2.82 2.05 4.11
CA TRP A 45 3.61 1.17 4.92
C TRP A 45 4.71 1.95 5.60
N THR A 46 4.91 1.74 6.89
CA THR A 46 6.08 2.27 7.62
C THR A 46 6.58 1.20 8.59
N PRO A 47 7.88 1.13 8.88
CA PRO A 47 8.39 0.20 9.88
C PRO A 47 7.90 0.53 11.29
N THR A 48 7.56 1.78 11.57
CA THR A 48 7.06 2.25 12.87
C THR A 48 5.60 1.91 13.11
N THR A 49 4.73 2.08 12.10
CA THR A 49 3.27 1.93 12.25
C THR A 49 2.76 0.63 11.59
N GLY A 50 3.57 -0.01 10.75
CA GLY A 50 3.15 -1.12 9.89
C GLY A 50 2.43 -0.61 8.64
N THR A 51 1.62 -1.48 8.04
CA THR A 51 0.80 -1.15 6.87
C THR A 51 -0.58 -0.68 7.28
N TYR A 52 -1.01 0.46 6.79
CA TYR A 52 -2.34 1.02 7.00
C TYR A 52 -2.89 1.64 5.70
N ILE A 53 -4.21 1.80 5.68
CA ILE A 53 -4.95 2.42 4.58
C ILE A 53 -5.38 3.83 4.99
N GLU A 54 -5.11 4.80 4.13
CA GLU A 54 -5.59 6.20 4.19
C GLU A 54 -6.83 6.38 3.31
#